data_AF-A0A1Y2AU58-F1
#
_entry.id   AF-A0A1Y2AU58-F1
#
_cell.length_a   1.000
_cell.length_b   1.000
_cell.length_c   1.000
_cell.angle_alpha   90.00
_cell.angle_beta   90.00
_cell.angle_gamma   90.00
#
_symmetry.space_group_name_H-M   'P 1'
#
loop_
_entity.id
_entity.type
_entity.pdbx_description
1 polymer ?
#
loop_
_entity_poly.entity_id
_entity_poly.type
_entity_poly.pdbx_seq_one_letter_code
_entity_poly.pdbx_strand_id
1 'polypeptide(L)'
;MLVSLLVSLFAASVNAQCGNLGNWNPVSSLMQYNSAAGSAVTGNTFLTCLVAQNWIPQCTRLSAPNGQFALVLQPDGNAVIYNVWYQSTCNYNQGCVSSTWSASGTLLCMQNDGNLVVYDGNSVVWALNR
;
A
#
# COMPACT_ATOMS: atom_id res chain seq x y z
N MET A 1 21.04 -38.95 8.61
CA MET A 1 19.82 -38.25 9.06
C MET A 1 20.09 -36.75 8.88
N LEU A 2 19.64 -36.17 7.76
CA LEU A 2 19.88 -34.76 7.45
C LEU A 2 18.92 -33.90 8.30
N VAL A 3 19.47 -33.03 9.15
CA VAL A 3 18.69 -32.00 9.84
C VAL A 3 18.67 -30.78 8.94
N SER A 4 17.53 -30.53 8.28
CA SER A 4 17.28 -29.33 7.49
C SER A 4 17.17 -28.15 8.44
N LEU A 5 18.17 -27.26 8.46
CA LEU A 5 18.09 -26.02 9.21
C LEU A 5 17.29 -25.02 8.37
N LEU A 6 16.01 -24.85 8.70
CA LEU A 6 15.16 -23.77 8.19
C LEU A 6 15.81 -22.43 8.53
N VAL A 7 16.31 -21.72 7.51
CA VAL A 7 16.60 -20.29 7.63
C VAL A 7 15.25 -19.59 7.63
N SER A 8 14.69 -19.39 8.82
CA SER A 8 13.58 -18.47 9.02
C SER A 8 14.08 -17.06 8.73
N LEU A 9 13.79 -16.55 7.53
CA LEU A 9 13.84 -15.11 7.26
C LEU A 9 12.78 -14.43 8.13
N PHE A 10 13.17 -14.06 9.34
CA PHE A 10 12.51 -12.96 10.01
C PHE A 10 12.93 -11.70 9.24
N ALA A 11 12.09 -11.25 8.32
CA ALA A 11 12.13 -9.86 7.92
C ALA A 11 11.89 -9.07 9.21
N ALA A 12 12.97 -8.54 9.80
CA ALA A 12 12.88 -7.58 10.88
C ALA A 12 12.04 -6.42 10.32
N SER A 13 10.77 -6.36 10.73
CA SER A 13 9.94 -5.21 10.50
C SER A 13 10.57 -4.07 11.30
N VAL A 14 11.39 -3.26 10.63
CA VAL A 14 11.65 -1.91 11.12
C VAL A 14 10.29 -1.24 11.25
N ASN A 15 9.86 -1.12 12.50
CA ASN A 15 8.60 -0.57 12.93
C ASN A 15 8.60 0.93 12.59
N ALA A 16 8.40 1.27 11.31
CA ALA A 16 7.86 2.55 10.95
C ALA A 16 6.38 2.49 11.38
N GLN A 17 6.09 3.03 12.57
CA GLN A 17 4.73 3.19 13.08
C GLN A 17 4.01 4.15 12.11
N CYS A 18 3.43 3.61 11.05
CA CYS A 18 2.55 4.38 10.22
C CYS A 18 1.25 4.66 10.99
N GLY A 19 0.65 5.82 10.78
CA GLY A 19 -0.68 6.16 11.30
C GLY A 19 -1.75 6.07 10.22
N ASN A 20 -3.01 5.91 10.63
CA ASN A 20 -4.15 6.07 9.73
C ASN A 20 -4.14 7.49 9.19
N LEU A 21 -3.99 7.61 7.87
CA LEU A 21 -4.06 8.90 7.21
C LEU A 21 -5.54 9.23 6.97
N GLY A 22 -5.96 10.42 7.37
CA GLY A 22 -7.22 11.00 6.92
C GLY A 22 -7.03 11.75 5.61
N ASN A 23 -7.97 12.64 5.30
CA ASN A 23 -7.77 13.64 4.25
C ASN A 23 -6.94 14.83 4.78
N TRP A 24 -6.38 15.61 3.86
CA TRP A 24 -5.69 16.87 4.16
C TRP A 24 -4.42 16.73 4.99
N ASN A 25 -3.69 15.64 4.85
CA ASN A 25 -2.37 15.46 5.47
C ASN A 25 -1.24 15.87 4.51
N PRO A 26 -0.07 16.30 5.00
CA PRO A 26 1.06 16.64 4.13
C PRO A 26 1.57 15.39 3.41
N VAL A 27 2.13 15.56 2.21
CA VAL A 27 2.65 14.42 1.40
C VAL A 27 3.73 13.63 2.15
N SER A 28 4.52 14.30 2.99
CA SER A 28 5.52 13.68 3.87
C SER A 28 4.93 12.59 4.78
N SER A 29 3.62 12.65 5.11
CA SER A 29 2.95 11.61 5.90
C SER A 29 2.91 10.27 5.17
N LEU A 30 2.99 10.23 3.84
CA LEU A 30 3.11 8.96 3.11
C LEU A 30 4.49 8.31 3.33
N MET A 31 5.52 9.08 3.71
CA MET A 31 6.90 8.59 3.92
C MET A 31 7.04 7.74 5.18
N GLN A 32 6.03 7.72 6.05
CA GLN A 32 5.97 6.79 7.17
C GLN A 32 5.65 5.33 6.72
N TYR A 33 5.13 5.15 5.50
CA TYR A 33 4.83 3.82 4.94
C TYR A 33 6.03 3.27 4.19
N ASN A 34 6.35 2.00 4.43
CA ASN A 34 7.38 1.28 3.69
C ASN A 34 6.98 1.13 2.22
N SER A 35 7.92 1.21 1.29
CA SER A 35 7.63 0.87 -0.11
C SER A 35 7.34 -0.62 -0.25
N ALA A 36 6.40 -0.98 -1.12
CA ALA A 36 6.11 -2.36 -1.51
C ALA A 36 7.22 -2.98 -2.40
N ALA A 37 8.49 -2.70 -2.09
CA ALA A 37 9.64 -3.18 -2.84
C ALA A 37 9.65 -4.72 -2.85
N GLY A 38 9.80 -5.32 -4.04
CA GLY A 38 9.74 -6.78 -4.24
C GLY A 38 8.33 -7.33 -4.46
N SER A 39 7.29 -6.68 -3.93
CA SER A 39 5.89 -7.03 -4.24
C SER A 39 5.39 -6.41 -5.54
N ALA A 40 6.05 -5.36 -6.01
CA ALA A 40 5.61 -4.53 -7.13
C ALA A 40 6.69 -4.34 -8.20
N VAL A 41 6.25 -4.15 -9.44
CA VAL A 41 7.09 -3.85 -10.60
C VAL A 41 6.67 -2.51 -11.21
N THR A 42 7.64 -1.64 -11.44
CA THR A 42 7.44 -0.37 -12.15
C THR A 42 7.53 -0.63 -13.65
N GLY A 43 6.45 -0.39 -14.38
CA GLY A 43 6.39 -0.62 -15.83
C GLY A 43 6.85 0.58 -16.65
N ASN A 44 6.29 1.76 -16.37
CA ASN A 44 6.64 3.01 -17.05
C ASN A 44 6.54 4.20 -16.08
N THR A 45 6.59 5.44 -16.57
CA THR A 45 6.53 6.66 -15.73
C THR A 45 5.19 6.89 -15.02
N PHE A 46 4.15 6.12 -15.32
CA PHE A 46 2.81 6.28 -14.77
C PHE A 46 2.32 5.04 -13.99
N LEU A 47 2.93 3.88 -14.21
CA LEU A 47 2.38 2.60 -13.78
C LEU A 47 3.35 1.82 -12.90
N THR A 48 2.94 1.59 -11.66
CA THR A 48 3.51 0.57 -10.76
C THR A 48 2.42 -0.47 -10.48
N CYS A 49 2.71 -1.74 -10.75
CA CYS A 49 1.77 -2.84 -10.56
C CYS A 49 2.18 -3.70 -9.36
N LEU A 50 1.19 -4.09 -8.54
CA LEU A 50 1.33 -5.21 -7.63
C LEU A 50 1.40 -6.49 -8.46
N VAL A 51 2.45 -7.28 -8.30
CA VAL A 51 2.60 -8.55 -9.03
C VAL A 51 1.55 -9.53 -8.54
N ALA A 52 1.06 -10.40 -9.43
CA ALA A 52 0.12 -11.45 -9.05
C ALA A 52 0.66 -12.30 -7.88
N GLN A 53 -0.22 -12.70 -6.98
CA GLN A 53 0.03 -13.42 -5.72
C GLN A 53 0.82 -12.65 -4.66
N ASN A 54 1.33 -11.45 -4.96
CA ASN A 54 1.85 -10.56 -3.94
C ASN A 54 0.72 -9.76 -3.30
N TRP A 55 1.00 -9.33 -2.07
CA TRP A 55 0.14 -8.46 -1.29
C TRP A 55 0.95 -7.30 -0.72
N ILE A 56 0.23 -6.25 -0.31
CA ILE A 56 0.81 -5.20 0.54
C ILE A 56 0.37 -5.47 1.99
N PRO A 57 1.30 -5.68 2.93
CA PRO A 57 0.95 -5.75 4.35
C PRO A 57 0.63 -4.34 4.87
N GLN A 58 0.09 -4.28 6.09
CA GLN A 58 -0.12 -3.00 6.77
C GLN A 58 1.16 -2.17 6.83
N CYS A 59 1.02 -0.85 6.86
CA CYS A 59 2.14 0.10 6.80
C CYS A 59 3.02 0.00 5.54
N THR A 60 2.45 -0.50 4.45
CA THR A 60 3.12 -0.54 3.14
C THR A 60 2.37 0.31 2.13
N ARG A 61 3.13 0.94 1.23
CA ARG A 61 2.62 1.73 0.12
C ARG A 61 3.10 1.23 -1.23
N LEU A 62 2.19 1.31 -2.20
CA LEU A 62 2.46 1.22 -3.63
C LEU A 62 2.26 2.61 -4.22
N SER A 63 3.33 3.20 -4.76
CA SER A 63 3.28 4.56 -5.33
C SER A 63 3.33 4.53 -6.85
N ALA A 64 2.52 5.37 -7.48
CA ALA A 64 2.64 5.65 -8.89
C ALA A 64 3.98 6.37 -9.16
N PRO A 65 4.71 6.04 -10.25
CA PRO A 65 6.04 6.61 -10.49
C PRO A 65 6.03 8.13 -10.75
N ASN A 66 4.92 8.65 -11.25
CA ASN A 66 4.69 10.09 -11.41
C ASN A 66 4.41 10.82 -10.08
N GLY A 67 4.33 10.09 -8.96
CA GLY A 67 4.12 10.64 -7.63
C GLY A 67 2.71 11.13 -7.32
N GLN A 68 1.74 10.95 -8.23
CA GLN A 68 0.38 11.53 -8.08
C GLN A 68 -0.60 10.63 -7.33
N PHE A 69 -0.27 9.34 -7.17
CA PHE A 69 -1.13 8.39 -6.49
C PHE A 69 -0.33 7.47 -5.58
N ALA A 70 -0.92 7.10 -4.45
CA ALA A 70 -0.40 6.08 -3.55
C ALA A 70 -1.54 5.20 -3.04
N LEU A 71 -1.41 3.90 -3.23
CA LEU A 71 -2.23 2.89 -2.58
C LEU A 71 -1.51 2.43 -1.31
N VAL A 72 -2.19 2.48 -0.17
CA VAL A 72 -1.63 2.07 1.12
C VAL A 72 -2.57 1.10 1.83
N LEU A 73 -2.01 0.23 2.66
CA LEU A 73 -2.78 -0.49 3.67
C LEU A 73 -2.46 0.10 5.05
N GLN A 74 -3.44 0.75 5.65
CA GLN A 74 -3.31 1.45 6.93
C GLN A 74 -3.27 0.49 8.13
N PRO A 75 -2.77 0.92 9.30
CA PRO A 75 -2.73 0.10 10.52
C PRO A 75 -4.08 -0.44 10.98
N ASP A 76 -5.17 0.29 10.71
CA ASP A 76 -6.53 -0.14 11.02
C ASP A 76 -7.09 -1.16 10.00
N GLY A 77 -6.30 -1.56 9.01
CA GLY A 77 -6.74 -2.44 7.94
C GLY A 77 -7.54 -1.70 6.87
N ASN A 78 -7.52 -0.37 6.78
CA ASN A 78 -8.13 0.31 5.66
C ASN A 78 -7.17 0.35 4.46
N ALA A 79 -7.55 -0.26 3.35
CA ALA A 79 -6.85 -0.06 2.08
C ALA A 79 -7.33 1.27 1.47
N VAL A 80 -6.41 2.20 1.21
CA VAL A 80 -6.77 3.57 0.76
C VAL A 80 -5.94 3.98 -0.44
N ILE A 81 -6.59 4.57 -1.45
CA ILE A 81 -5.92 5.26 -2.55
C ILE A 81 -5.93 6.76 -2.28
N TYR A 82 -4.76 7.35 -2.14
CA TYR A 82 -4.55 8.79 -2.06
C TYR A 82 -4.23 9.36 -3.44
N ASN A 83 -4.89 10.47 -3.77
CA ASN A 83 -4.35 11.46 -4.69
C ASN A 83 -3.30 12.31 -3.95
N VAL A 84 -2.20 12.61 -4.61
CA VAL A 84 -1.07 13.38 -4.09
C VAL A 84 -0.82 14.56 -5.02
N TRP A 85 -0.82 15.77 -4.45
CA TRP A 85 -0.52 16.98 -5.22
C TRP A 85 0.32 17.99 -4.42
N TYR A 86 1.18 18.71 -5.13
CA TYR A 86 2.05 19.72 -4.54
C TYR A 86 1.52 21.11 -4.90
N GLN A 87 1.02 21.84 -3.90
CA GLN A 87 0.56 23.21 -4.06
C GLN A 87 0.94 24.02 -2.82
N SER A 88 1.35 25.27 -3.03
CA SER A 88 1.76 26.19 -1.96
C SER A 88 0.66 26.42 -0.92
N THR A 89 -0.59 26.51 -1.37
CA THR A 89 -1.75 26.73 -0.51
C THR A 89 -2.14 25.52 0.34
N CYS A 90 -1.50 24.37 0.15
CA CYS A 90 -1.89 23.12 0.79
C CYS A 90 -0.83 22.66 1.79
N ASN A 91 -1.23 22.45 3.05
CA ASN A 91 -0.39 22.02 4.18
C ASN A 91 0.97 22.74 4.26
N TYR A 92 0.95 24.05 4.45
CA TYR A 92 2.16 24.86 4.65
C TYR A 92 3.20 24.69 3.53
N ASN A 93 2.76 24.68 2.27
CA ASN A 93 3.58 24.44 1.08
C ASN A 93 4.19 23.03 0.96
N GLN A 94 3.72 22.03 1.71
CA GLN A 94 4.27 20.67 1.67
C GLN A 94 3.48 19.73 0.74
N GLY A 95 2.45 20.26 0.07
CA GLY A 95 1.52 19.46 -0.72
C GLY A 95 0.54 18.69 0.17
N CYS A 96 -0.44 18.05 -0.46
CA CYS A 96 -1.53 17.38 0.23
C CYS A 96 -1.77 15.97 -0.32
N VAL A 97 -2.35 15.16 0.56
CA VAL A 97 -2.97 13.90 0.19
C VAL A 97 -4.46 13.94 0.50
N SER A 98 -5.26 13.36 -0.38
CA SER A 98 -6.69 13.11 -0.13
C SER A 98 -7.08 11.75 -0.64
N SER A 99 -7.86 11.03 0.16
CA SER A 99 -8.43 9.75 -0.24
C SER A 99 -9.37 9.95 -1.43
N THR A 100 -9.32 9.01 -2.36
CA THR A 100 -10.19 8.92 -3.53
C THR A 100 -10.96 7.61 -3.56
N TRP A 101 -10.47 6.60 -2.81
CA TRP A 101 -11.11 5.31 -2.62
C TRP A 101 -10.61 4.69 -1.32
N SER A 102 -11.47 3.93 -0.64
CA SER A 102 -11.11 3.13 0.53
C SER A 102 -11.93 1.85 0.64
N ALA A 103 -11.33 0.79 1.16
CA ALA A 103 -12.05 -0.42 1.60
C ALA A 103 -11.36 -1.03 2.83
N SER A 104 -12.15 -1.33 3.86
CA SER A 104 -11.68 -1.91 5.11
C SER A 104 -11.48 -3.43 4.97
N GLY A 105 -10.26 -3.90 5.20
CA GLY A 105 -9.88 -5.30 5.38
C GLY A 105 -8.36 -5.47 5.57
N THR A 106 -7.96 -6.48 6.33
CA THR A 106 -6.57 -6.73 6.75
C THR A 106 -5.55 -7.01 5.65
N LEU A 107 -5.96 -7.25 4.40
CA LEU A 107 -5.06 -7.66 3.32
C LEU A 107 -5.58 -7.21 1.95
N LEU A 108 -4.72 -6.59 1.13
CA LEU A 108 -4.99 -6.30 -0.28
C LEU A 108 -4.12 -7.20 -1.16
N CYS A 109 -4.75 -8.03 -1.99
CA CYS A 109 -4.09 -9.04 -2.81
C CYS A 109 -4.47 -8.90 -4.28
N MET A 110 -3.48 -8.95 -5.18
CA MET A 110 -3.70 -9.09 -6.61
C MET A 110 -3.67 -10.57 -6.98
N GLN A 111 -4.82 -11.15 -7.29
CA GLN A 111 -4.95 -12.58 -7.61
C GLN A 111 -4.44 -12.91 -9.02
N ASN A 112 -4.20 -14.21 -9.29
CA ASN A 112 -3.70 -14.69 -10.59
C ASN A 112 -4.67 -14.49 -11.76
N ASP A 113 -5.97 -14.42 -11.47
CA ASP A 113 -7.02 -14.14 -12.44
C ASP A 113 -7.12 -12.63 -12.78
N GLY A 114 -6.27 -11.81 -12.17
CA GLY A 114 -6.27 -10.36 -12.37
C GLY A 114 -7.32 -9.62 -11.53
N ASN A 115 -7.95 -10.28 -10.57
CA ASN A 115 -8.86 -9.66 -9.63
C ASN A 115 -8.09 -9.04 -8.45
N LEU A 116 -8.34 -7.76 -8.17
CA LEU A 116 -7.83 -7.10 -6.98
C LEU A 116 -8.84 -7.26 -5.85
N VAL A 117 -8.42 -7.88 -4.75
CA VAL A 117 -9.30 -8.29 -3.67
C VAL A 117 -8.80 -7.77 -2.32
N VAL A 118 -9.73 -7.26 -1.52
CA VAL A 118 -9.52 -6.95 -0.11
C VAL A 118 -10.10 -8.08 0.73
N TYR A 119 -9.31 -8.60 1.66
CA TYR A 119 -9.67 -9.65 2.60
C TYR A 119 -9.67 -9.15 4.04
N ASP A 120 -10.62 -9.66 4.81
CA ASP A 120 -10.59 -9.66 6.27
C ASP A 120 -10.50 -11.11 6.76
N GLY A 121 -9.31 -11.53 7.21
CA GLY A 121 -9.00 -12.94 7.40
C GLY A 121 -9.15 -13.73 6.09
N ASN A 122 -10.05 -14.72 6.08
CA ASN A 122 -10.38 -15.55 4.91
C ASN A 122 -11.57 -15.03 4.10
N SER A 123 -12.22 -13.95 4.55
CA SER A 123 -13.44 -13.41 3.93
C SER A 123 -13.09 -12.33 2.92
N VAL A 124 -13.68 -12.40 1.73
CA VAL A 124 -13.64 -11.32 0.75
C VAL A 124 -14.59 -10.21 1.20
N VAL A 125 -14.06 -9.02 1.44
CA VAL A 125 -14.86 -7.84 1.86
C VAL A 125 -15.03 -6.84 0.73
N TRP A 126 -14.14 -6.85 -0.25
CA TRP A 126 -14.27 -6.10 -1.50
C TRP A 126 -13.50 -6.79 -2.62
N ALA A 127 -13.99 -6.69 -3.85
CA ALA A 127 -13.30 -7.15 -5.04
C ALA A 127 -13.64 -6.26 -6.24
N LEU A 128 -12.70 -6.13 -7.18
CA LEU A 128 -12.90 -5.37 -8.42
C LEU A 128 -13.96 -6.02 -9.33
N ASN A 129 -14.19 -7.35 -9.20
CA ASN A 129 -15.19 -8.13 -9.92
C ASN A 129 -15.17 -7.89 -11.44
N ARG A 130 -14.13 -8.40 -12.11
CA ARG A 130 -14.09 -8.46 -13.57
C ARG A 130 -14.89 -9.63 -14.13
#